data_AF-A0A523EM38-F1
#
_entry.id   AF-A0A523EM38-F1
#
_cell.length_a   1.000
_cell.length_b   1.000
_cell.length_c   1.000
_cell.angle_alpha   90.00
_cell.angle_beta   90.00
_cell.angle_gamma   90.00
#
_symmetry.space_group_name_H-M   'P 1'
#
loop_
_entity.id
_entity.type
_entity.pdbx_description
1 polymer ?
#
loop_
_entity_poly.entity_id
_entity_poly.type
_entity_poly.pdbx_seq_one_letter_code
_entity_poly.pdbx_strand_id
1 'polypeptide(L)'
;MMHCARVLMISTILAAPAAAAERELILLEPDGNAFVARDLWSVPPGGHVLLGTAMVAIDPASGLLMATIDQPDNPADGNGLGSVADTYRMTVYEITNTEYLEMLDAVAAADPNGLFNFNIMTDSDRGGLLQSGAPGSFTYSIKPEFANKPVNGVSWWDSARYCNWLHNGKPTGAQGPSTTEDGVYDLSLSGDLIVRKPSARYFIPTHDEWYKAAYYDPFDSGADGGGTVDYWLYPTRSDSVPIKATSTVIGDVANPGPNVANLDRGADWNGENGNVTTVGGTMASNAWGVADLAGNVNEPTETLGTPIPADPPDQPDPLPTRRLRGGDFANVEILASSPSGFSGSLNMLAEAANIGFRVAAKLCPVPGDPTQLLLNRQTDDVLLTWDDPGGATLWNVYRDGNPDRTTWGAALHSGVSDEIPAAPGIQFLDPGAINAGSPLFYLVTAITECGGSAL
;
A
#
# COMPACT_ATOMS: atom_id res chain seq x y z
N MET A 1 10.58 -24.91 3.06
CA MET A 1 9.52 -25.12 4.07
C MET A 1 8.92 -23.76 4.39
N MET A 2 7.87 -23.40 3.67
CA MET A 2 7.14 -22.14 3.86
C MET A 2 6.45 -22.18 5.23
N HIS A 3 6.76 -21.22 6.11
CA HIS A 3 6.02 -20.99 7.34
C HIS A 3 4.95 -19.93 7.04
N CYS A 4 3.67 -20.33 7.08
CA CYS A 4 2.54 -19.43 7.08
C CYS A 4 2.58 -18.54 8.33
N ALA A 5 2.51 -17.22 8.16
CA ALA A 5 2.25 -16.29 9.26
C ALA A 5 0.83 -16.51 9.79
N ARG A 6 0.68 -16.71 11.10
CA ARG A 6 -0.61 -16.71 11.81
C ARG A 6 -0.84 -15.32 12.37
N VAL A 7 -1.88 -14.63 11.91
CA VAL A 7 -2.42 -13.43 12.55
C VAL A 7 -3.25 -13.86 13.77
N LEU A 8 -2.95 -13.31 14.95
CA LEU A 8 -3.73 -13.55 16.17
C LEU A 8 -4.86 -12.51 16.25
N MET A 9 -6.11 -12.98 16.26
CA MET A 9 -7.30 -12.17 16.49
C MET A 9 -7.30 -11.50 17.87
N ILE A 10 -7.79 -10.26 17.90
CA ILE A 10 -8.19 -9.52 19.09
C ILE A 10 -9.31 -10.29 19.79
N SER A 11 -9.09 -10.72 21.04
CA SER A 11 -10.17 -11.15 21.93
C SER A 11 -10.53 -10.02 22.89
N THR A 12 -11.80 -9.60 22.89
CA THR A 12 -12.38 -8.89 24.03
C THR A 12 -13.18 -9.88 24.86
N ILE A 13 -13.07 -9.80 26.19
CA ILE A 13 -14.16 -9.61 27.17
C ILE A 13 -13.60 -9.92 28.57
N LEU A 14 -13.66 -8.94 29.49
CA LEU A 14 -14.39 -9.06 30.76
C LEU A 14 -14.52 -7.68 31.39
N ALA A 15 -15.75 -7.32 31.75
CA ALA A 15 -16.10 -6.10 32.42
C ALA A 15 -15.33 -5.95 33.75
N ALA A 16 -14.65 -4.81 33.93
CA ALA A 16 -14.18 -4.35 35.23
C ALA A 16 -14.43 -2.84 35.35
N PRO A 17 -14.86 -2.34 36.52
CA PRO A 17 -15.21 -0.94 36.70
C PRO A 17 -13.95 -0.07 36.81
N ALA A 18 -13.98 1.07 36.12
CA ALA A 18 -13.17 2.27 36.35
C ALA A 18 -11.72 2.05 36.84
N ALA A 19 -10.85 1.54 35.97
CA ALA A 19 -9.41 1.78 36.03
C ALA A 19 -8.86 1.74 34.60
N ALA A 20 -7.93 2.65 34.28
CA ALA A 20 -7.34 2.82 32.95
C ALA A 20 -6.89 1.46 32.37
N ALA A 21 -7.52 1.05 31.27
CA ALA A 21 -7.08 -0.12 30.52
C ALA A 21 -6.10 0.33 29.44
N GLU A 22 -4.80 0.15 29.67
CA GLU A 22 -3.80 0.19 28.61
C GLU A 22 -4.09 -0.98 27.65
N ARG A 23 -4.17 -0.70 26.35
CA ARG A 23 -4.24 -1.73 25.30
C ARG A 23 -2.94 -1.68 24.50
N GLU A 24 -2.21 -2.78 24.51
CA GLU A 24 -0.91 -2.94 23.86
C GLU A 24 -1.11 -3.71 22.54
N LEU A 25 -0.64 -3.15 21.42
CA LEU A 25 -0.58 -3.86 20.12
C LEU A 25 0.87 -4.36 19.93
N ILE A 26 1.03 -5.68 19.87
CA ILE A 26 2.33 -6.32 19.65
C ILE A 26 2.32 -6.91 18.24
N LEU A 27 3.19 -6.40 17.37
CA LEU A 27 3.46 -6.98 16.05
C LEU A 27 4.70 -7.86 16.15
N LEU A 28 4.58 -9.11 15.69
CA LEU A 28 5.67 -10.09 15.64
C LEU A 28 6.15 -10.22 14.19
N GLU A 29 7.44 -10.00 13.97
CA GLU A 29 8.07 -10.24 12.67
C GLU A 29 8.48 -11.71 12.47
N PRO A 30 8.70 -12.16 11.22
CA PRO A 30 9.10 -13.54 10.91
C PRO A 30 10.44 -13.96 11.52
N ASP A 31 11.28 -13.01 11.94
CA ASP A 31 12.57 -13.24 12.59
C ASP A 31 12.47 -13.39 14.13
N GLY A 32 11.28 -13.22 14.70
CA GLY A 32 11.01 -13.34 16.14
C GLY A 32 11.19 -12.05 16.93
N ASN A 33 11.44 -10.90 16.27
CA ASN A 33 11.45 -9.60 16.94
C ASN A 33 10.02 -9.09 17.17
N ALA A 34 9.78 -8.51 18.35
CA ALA A 34 8.50 -7.93 18.73
C ALA A 34 8.62 -6.40 18.78
N PHE A 35 7.77 -5.71 18.03
CA PHE A 35 7.59 -4.26 18.18
C PHE A 35 6.41 -4.00 19.12
N VAL A 36 6.64 -3.15 20.11
CA VAL A 36 5.59 -2.64 20.99
C VAL A 36 5.27 -1.22 20.53
N ALA A 37 4.09 -1.01 19.97
CA ALA A 37 3.58 0.34 19.75
C ALA A 37 3.17 0.93 21.12
N ARG A 38 4.08 1.68 21.76
CA ARG A 38 3.89 2.32 23.08
C ARG A 38 3.64 3.81 22.91
N ASP A 39 2.48 4.21 22.43
CA ASP A 39 2.05 5.60 22.58
C ASP A 39 0.57 5.67 22.93
N LEU A 40 0.28 5.79 24.23
CA LEU A 40 -1.05 6.19 24.72
C LEU A 40 -0.87 7.16 25.90
N TRP A 41 -1.27 8.42 25.68
CA TRP A 41 -1.35 9.47 26.70
C TRP A 41 -2.51 9.26 27.69
N SER A 42 -2.37 9.85 28.88
CA SER A 42 -3.38 9.84 29.95
C SER A 42 -4.55 10.79 29.64
N VAL A 43 -5.78 10.27 29.64
CA VAL A 43 -7.00 11.04 29.38
C VAL A 43 -7.63 11.51 30.72
N PRO A 44 -7.98 12.79 30.89
CA PRO A 44 -8.73 13.27 32.05
C PRO A 44 -10.20 12.79 32.03
N PRO A 45 -10.89 12.69 33.18
CA PRO A 45 -12.28 12.24 33.23
C PRO A 45 -13.22 13.22 32.52
N GLY A 46 -13.84 12.78 31.41
CA GLY A 46 -14.89 13.54 30.70
C GLY A 46 -14.63 13.85 29.22
N GLY A 47 -13.48 13.47 28.66
CA GLY A 47 -13.21 13.56 27.22
C GLY A 47 -13.82 12.40 26.42
N HIS A 48 -14.50 12.69 25.32
CA HIS A 48 -14.78 11.69 24.29
C HIS A 48 -13.48 11.45 23.50
N VAL A 49 -12.98 10.21 23.48
CA VAL A 49 -11.85 9.81 22.63
C VAL A 49 -12.42 9.25 21.34
N LEU A 50 -12.23 9.93 20.22
CA LEU A 50 -12.31 9.26 18.92
C LEU A 50 -11.13 8.27 18.88
N LEU A 51 -11.42 6.97 18.97
CA LEU A 51 -10.44 5.89 18.78
C LEU A 51 -10.12 5.78 17.29
N GLY A 52 -9.40 6.74 16.73
CA GLY A 52 -8.73 6.60 15.45
C GLY A 52 -7.34 6.01 15.66
N THR A 53 -7.23 4.76 16.11
CA THR A 53 -5.93 4.08 16.06
C THR A 53 -5.59 3.84 14.60
N ALA A 54 -4.47 4.37 14.11
CA ALA A 54 -3.92 4.03 12.81
C ALA A 54 -3.92 2.51 12.63
N MET A 55 -4.76 2.00 11.73
CA MET A 55 -4.79 0.58 11.41
C MET A 55 -3.68 0.29 10.42
N VAL A 56 -2.54 -0.16 10.94
CA VAL A 56 -1.42 -0.70 10.16
C VAL A 56 -1.54 -2.21 10.09
N ALA A 57 -1.63 -2.77 8.89
CA ALA A 57 -1.71 -4.21 8.68
C ALA A 57 -1.15 -4.61 7.32
N ILE A 58 -0.70 -5.85 7.20
CA ILE A 58 -0.34 -6.43 5.90
C ILE A 58 -1.63 -6.64 5.11
N ASP A 59 -1.72 -6.07 3.92
CA ASP A 59 -2.82 -6.32 3.00
C ASP A 59 -2.65 -7.73 2.40
N PRO A 60 -3.58 -8.67 2.64
CA PRO A 60 -3.38 -10.08 2.29
C PRO A 60 -3.33 -10.34 0.78
N ALA A 61 -3.88 -9.44 -0.05
CA ALA A 61 -3.88 -9.59 -1.50
C ALA A 61 -2.57 -9.12 -2.14
N SER A 62 -2.00 -8.01 -1.67
CA SER A 62 -0.73 -7.48 -2.18
C SER A 62 0.50 -8.01 -1.44
N GLY A 63 0.36 -8.33 -0.14
CA GLY A 63 1.47 -8.63 0.78
C GLY A 63 2.14 -7.39 1.35
N LEU A 64 1.67 -6.18 1.02
CA LEU A 64 2.27 -4.91 1.43
C LEU A 64 1.78 -4.47 2.81
N LEU A 65 2.67 -3.89 3.61
CA LEU A 65 2.31 -3.26 4.88
C LEU A 65 1.62 -1.91 4.62
N MET A 66 0.36 -1.79 5.01
CA MET A 66 -0.52 -0.68 4.68
C MET A 66 -1.07 -0.01 5.94
N ALA A 67 -1.06 1.33 5.95
CA ALA A 67 -1.74 2.17 6.94
C ALA A 67 -3.08 2.66 6.40
N THR A 68 -4.09 2.77 7.27
CA THR A 68 -5.37 3.43 6.93
C THR A 68 -5.27 4.93 7.18
N ILE A 69 -5.55 5.72 6.14
CA ILE A 69 -5.64 7.18 6.20
C ILE A 69 -7.11 7.56 6.26
N ASP A 70 -7.56 8.04 7.42
CA ASP A 70 -8.98 8.26 7.72
C ASP A 70 -9.35 9.75 7.73
N GLN A 71 -10.52 10.08 8.32
CA GLN A 71 -11.11 11.42 8.34
C GLN A 71 -11.48 11.91 6.93
N PRO A 72 -12.38 11.20 6.21
CA PRO A 72 -12.86 11.65 4.91
C PRO A 72 -13.48 13.05 5.01
N ASP A 73 -13.51 13.77 3.88
CA ASP A 73 -13.98 15.15 3.78
C ASP A 73 -13.23 16.14 4.69
N ASN A 74 -11.97 15.86 5.01
CA ASN A 74 -11.13 16.78 5.77
C ASN A 74 -10.90 18.09 5.00
N PRO A 75 -10.84 19.24 5.67
CA PRO A 75 -10.56 20.51 5.02
C PRO A 75 -9.14 20.53 4.44
N ALA A 76 -8.96 21.25 3.34
CA ALA A 76 -7.64 21.56 2.80
C ALA A 76 -6.85 22.47 3.76
N ASP A 77 -5.52 22.40 3.67
CA ASP A 77 -4.59 23.33 4.30
C ASP A 77 -4.76 24.75 3.70
N GLY A 78 -4.14 25.77 4.30
CA GLY A 78 -4.20 27.16 3.85
C GLY A 78 -3.67 27.39 2.42
N ASN A 79 -2.95 26.43 1.84
CA ASN A 79 -2.50 26.43 0.44
C ASN A 79 -3.48 25.75 -0.54
N GLY A 80 -4.57 25.17 -0.05
CA GLY A 80 -5.59 24.48 -0.83
C GLY A 80 -5.35 22.99 -1.08
N LEU A 81 -4.33 22.38 -0.46
CA LEU A 81 -3.99 20.96 -0.61
C LEU A 81 -4.49 20.10 0.56
N GLY A 82 -4.58 18.79 0.34
CA GLY A 82 -4.82 17.80 1.39
C GLY A 82 -6.28 17.49 1.67
N SER A 83 -7.23 18.13 0.98
CA SER A 83 -8.65 17.76 1.07
C SER A 83 -8.89 16.43 0.35
N VAL A 84 -9.35 15.40 1.08
CA VAL A 84 -9.62 14.07 0.51
C VAL A 84 -11.00 13.58 0.94
N ALA A 85 -11.83 13.24 -0.04
CA ALA A 85 -13.23 12.85 0.18
C ALA A 85 -13.40 11.46 0.80
N ASP A 86 -12.46 10.54 0.57
CA ASP A 86 -12.58 9.14 0.96
C ASP A 86 -11.49 8.71 1.94
N THR A 87 -11.83 7.73 2.79
CA THR A 87 -10.83 6.95 3.53
C THR A 87 -10.13 6.00 2.55
N TYR A 88 -8.82 5.88 2.67
CA TYR A 88 -8.01 5.00 1.82
C TYR A 88 -6.87 4.38 2.62
N ARG A 89 -6.07 3.54 1.97
CA ARG A 89 -4.87 2.95 2.56
C ARG A 89 -3.63 3.41 1.79
N MET A 90 -2.49 3.44 2.45
CA MET A 90 -1.20 3.76 1.85
C MET A 90 -0.13 2.85 2.41
N THR A 91 0.84 2.44 1.59
CA THR A 91 1.99 1.68 2.11
C THR A 91 2.65 2.46 3.22
N VAL A 92 3.04 1.76 4.29
CA VAL A 92 3.72 2.39 5.44
C VAL A 92 5.06 2.96 5.01
N TYR A 93 5.74 2.28 4.09
CA TYR A 93 7.04 2.65 3.55
C TYR A 93 6.94 2.93 2.05
N GLU A 94 8.01 3.50 1.50
CA GLU A 94 8.27 3.42 0.06
C GLU A 94 8.38 1.94 -0.37
N ILE A 95 8.05 1.62 -1.61
CA ILE A 95 8.20 0.25 -2.13
C ILE A 95 9.67 -0.14 -2.07
N THR A 96 9.97 -1.29 -1.47
CA THR A 96 11.33 -1.78 -1.27
C THR A 96 11.88 -2.50 -2.51
N ASN A 97 13.20 -2.68 -2.57
CA ASN A 97 13.83 -3.52 -3.60
C ASN A 97 13.29 -4.96 -3.58
N THR A 98 12.96 -5.50 -2.40
CA THR A 98 12.36 -6.85 -2.29
C THR A 98 10.98 -6.92 -2.93
N GLU A 99 10.11 -5.94 -2.65
CA GLU A 99 8.75 -5.90 -3.18
C GLU A 99 8.73 -5.61 -4.69
N TYR A 100 9.67 -4.81 -5.20
CA TYR A 100 9.81 -4.55 -6.63
C TYR A 100 10.41 -5.73 -7.39
N LEU A 101 11.39 -6.43 -6.79
CA LEU A 101 11.98 -7.65 -7.36
C LEU A 101 10.92 -8.71 -7.67
N GLU A 102 9.90 -8.85 -6.83
CA GLU A 102 8.81 -9.79 -7.06
C GLU A 102 8.08 -9.54 -8.39
N MET A 103 7.85 -8.27 -8.75
CA MET A 103 7.28 -7.92 -10.06
C MET A 103 8.26 -8.26 -11.19
N LEU A 104 9.54 -7.91 -11.04
CA LEU A 104 10.55 -8.18 -12.07
C LEU A 104 10.66 -9.68 -12.38
N ASP A 105 10.69 -10.53 -11.35
CA ASP A 105 10.71 -11.98 -11.51
C ASP A 105 9.44 -12.52 -12.17
N ALA A 106 8.29 -11.88 -11.96
CA ALA A 106 7.02 -12.29 -12.53
C ALA A 106 6.85 -11.91 -14.02
N VAL A 107 7.34 -10.74 -14.44
CA VAL A 107 6.99 -10.19 -15.77
C VAL A 107 8.16 -9.70 -16.62
N ALA A 108 9.35 -9.53 -16.05
CA ALA A 108 10.47 -8.84 -16.72
C ALA A 108 11.54 -9.78 -17.30
N ALA A 109 11.21 -11.03 -17.63
CA ALA A 109 12.15 -11.94 -18.30
C ALA A 109 12.61 -11.40 -19.68
N ALA A 110 11.71 -10.74 -20.42
CA ALA A 110 12.02 -10.04 -21.67
C ALA A 110 12.19 -8.53 -21.53
N ASP A 111 11.54 -7.96 -20.52
CA ASP A 111 11.49 -6.54 -20.18
C ASP A 111 11.37 -5.55 -21.37
N PRO A 112 10.38 -5.72 -22.27
CA PRO A 112 10.22 -4.84 -23.43
C PRO A 112 9.89 -3.39 -23.06
N ASN A 113 9.37 -3.13 -21.86
CA ASN A 113 9.03 -1.78 -21.40
C ASN A 113 10.07 -1.17 -20.44
N GLY A 114 11.19 -1.87 -20.18
CA GLY A 114 12.30 -1.33 -19.39
C GLY A 114 11.98 -1.08 -17.92
N LEU A 115 11.25 -1.99 -17.26
CA LEU A 115 11.01 -1.95 -15.81
C LEU A 115 12.31 -1.94 -14.99
N PHE A 116 13.42 -2.38 -15.58
CA PHE A 116 14.73 -2.39 -14.96
C PHE A 116 15.71 -1.42 -15.65
N ASN A 117 16.10 -0.35 -14.95
CA ASN A 117 17.18 0.52 -15.39
C ASN A 117 18.54 -0.02 -14.95
N PHE A 118 19.28 -0.66 -15.86
CA PHE A 118 20.58 -1.27 -15.54
C PHE A 118 21.62 -0.28 -14.99
N ASN A 119 21.70 0.92 -15.57
CA ASN A 119 22.70 1.91 -15.18
C ASN A 119 22.49 2.45 -13.76
N ILE A 120 21.22 2.49 -13.30
CA ILE A 120 20.90 2.95 -11.95
C ILE A 120 20.85 1.76 -11.00
N MET A 121 20.04 0.76 -11.29
CA MET A 121 19.80 -0.35 -10.37
C MET A 121 21.06 -1.19 -10.18
N THR A 122 21.76 -1.60 -11.26
CA THR A 122 23.00 -2.42 -11.20
C THR A 122 24.25 -1.58 -10.99
N ASP A 123 24.50 -0.59 -11.85
CA ASP A 123 25.82 0.06 -11.91
C ASP A 123 26.02 1.16 -10.86
N SER A 124 24.94 1.80 -10.37
CA SER A 124 25.07 2.82 -9.32
C SER A 124 25.22 2.19 -7.94
N ASP A 125 26.07 2.77 -7.11
CA ASP A 125 26.22 2.44 -5.68
C ASP A 125 24.98 2.84 -4.83
N ARG A 126 24.02 3.54 -5.43
CA ARG A 126 22.72 3.86 -4.80
C ARG A 126 21.60 2.92 -5.22
N GLY A 127 21.77 2.14 -6.30
CA GLY A 127 20.77 1.18 -6.78
C GLY A 127 20.85 -0.15 -6.04
N GLY A 128 19.70 -0.80 -5.84
CA GLY A 128 19.60 -1.98 -4.96
C GLY A 128 19.47 -3.34 -5.64
N LEU A 129 19.40 -3.41 -6.97
CA LEU A 129 19.09 -4.63 -7.72
C LEU A 129 20.16 -4.95 -8.76
N LEU A 130 20.29 -6.22 -9.12
CA LEU A 130 21.21 -6.73 -10.13
C LEU A 130 20.40 -7.46 -11.20
N GLN A 131 20.69 -7.20 -12.47
CA GLN A 131 20.16 -7.98 -13.60
C GLN A 131 21.27 -8.83 -14.22
N SER A 132 20.91 -10.03 -14.65
CA SER A 132 21.78 -10.94 -15.40
C SER A 132 20.99 -11.63 -16.51
N GLY A 133 21.66 -12.09 -17.56
CA GLY A 133 21.03 -12.77 -18.70
C GLY A 133 20.87 -11.87 -19.93
N ALA A 134 19.85 -12.15 -20.73
CA ALA A 134 19.55 -11.44 -21.97
C ALA A 134 18.03 -11.29 -22.14
N PRO A 135 17.54 -10.44 -23.06
CA PRO A 135 16.11 -10.31 -23.32
C PRO A 135 15.47 -11.67 -23.63
N GLY A 136 14.49 -12.05 -22.80
CA GLY A 136 13.76 -13.32 -22.83
C GLY A 136 14.17 -14.29 -21.73
N SER A 137 15.27 -14.01 -21.03
CA SER A 137 15.80 -14.82 -19.93
C SER A 137 16.52 -13.97 -18.86
N PHE A 138 16.14 -12.71 -18.71
CA PHE A 138 16.66 -11.89 -17.61
C PHE A 138 16.28 -12.51 -16.26
N THR A 139 17.21 -12.41 -15.33
CA THR A 139 17.08 -12.82 -13.93
C THR A 139 17.54 -11.67 -13.06
N TYR A 140 16.90 -11.52 -11.91
CA TYR A 140 17.11 -10.41 -11.02
C TYR A 140 17.52 -10.90 -9.63
N SER A 141 18.28 -10.08 -8.90
CA SER A 141 18.65 -10.35 -7.51
C SER A 141 18.91 -9.04 -6.77
N ILE A 142 18.95 -9.09 -5.44
CA ILE A 142 19.19 -7.90 -4.61
C ILE A 142 20.68 -7.77 -4.31
N LYS A 143 21.21 -6.54 -4.35
CA LYS A 143 22.54 -6.24 -3.83
C LYS A 143 22.59 -6.45 -2.30
N PRO A 144 23.75 -6.82 -1.74
CA PRO A 144 23.92 -6.91 -0.29
C PRO A 144 23.43 -5.63 0.42
N GLU A 145 22.70 -5.78 1.53
CA GLU A 145 22.16 -4.69 2.37
C GLU A 145 21.05 -3.82 1.74
N PHE A 146 20.60 -4.08 0.51
CA PHE A 146 19.58 -3.26 -0.17
C PHE A 146 18.15 -3.77 -0.09
N ALA A 147 17.92 -4.96 0.48
CA ALA A 147 16.61 -5.63 0.45
C ALA A 147 15.47 -4.78 1.00
N ASN A 148 15.72 -4.09 2.12
CA ASN A 148 14.76 -3.24 2.83
C ASN A 148 15.00 -1.74 2.59
N LYS A 149 15.69 -1.38 1.50
CA LYS A 149 15.83 0.01 1.05
C LYS A 149 14.81 0.28 -0.05
N PRO A 150 14.37 1.53 -0.26
CA PRO A 150 13.43 1.84 -1.34
C PRO A 150 14.01 1.39 -2.68
N VAL A 151 13.15 0.86 -3.56
CA VAL A 151 13.52 0.76 -4.96
C VAL A 151 13.68 2.17 -5.52
N ASN A 152 14.71 2.36 -6.33
CA ASN A 152 14.97 3.62 -7.01
C ASN A 152 15.37 3.40 -8.47
N GLY A 153 15.49 4.49 -9.22
CA GLY A 153 15.75 4.40 -10.66
C GLY A 153 14.54 3.91 -11.44
N VAL A 154 13.34 4.11 -10.89
CA VAL A 154 12.06 3.80 -11.52
C VAL A 154 11.40 5.08 -12.00
N SER A 155 10.70 4.99 -13.12
CA SER A 155 9.91 6.10 -13.66
C SER A 155 8.49 6.09 -13.09
N TRP A 156 7.71 7.13 -13.42
CA TRP A 156 6.27 7.10 -13.12
C TRP A 156 5.57 5.95 -13.85
N TRP A 157 6.01 5.64 -15.07
CA TRP A 157 5.45 4.52 -15.84
C TRP A 157 5.69 3.18 -15.17
N ASP A 158 6.86 2.96 -14.59
CA ASP A 158 7.18 1.71 -13.88
C ASP A 158 6.36 1.59 -12.60
N SER A 159 6.20 2.70 -11.90
CA SER A 159 5.31 2.80 -10.72
C SER A 159 3.85 2.47 -11.09
N ALA A 160 3.37 2.97 -12.24
CA ALA A 160 2.03 2.70 -12.75
C ALA A 160 1.86 1.23 -13.18
N ARG A 161 2.88 0.64 -13.80
CA ARG A 161 2.93 -0.80 -14.14
C ARG A 161 2.91 -1.68 -12.89
N TYR A 162 3.61 -1.29 -11.83
CA TYR A 162 3.55 -1.96 -10.53
C TYR A 162 2.13 -1.93 -9.95
N CYS A 163 1.46 -0.78 -9.99
CA CYS A 163 0.07 -0.64 -9.57
C CYS A 163 -0.89 -1.50 -10.42
N ASN A 164 -0.70 -1.54 -11.74
CA ASN A 164 -1.46 -2.43 -12.63
C ASN A 164 -1.23 -3.90 -12.32
N TRP A 165 0.02 -4.30 -12.08
CA TRP A 165 0.37 -5.68 -11.72
C TRP A 165 -0.26 -6.12 -10.41
N LEU A 166 -0.23 -5.27 -9.37
CA LEU A 166 -0.97 -5.50 -8.13
C LEU A 166 -2.48 -5.58 -8.39
N HIS A 167 -3.02 -4.66 -9.19
CA HIS A 167 -4.44 -4.65 -9.52
C HIS A 167 -4.88 -5.89 -10.29
N ASN A 168 -4.01 -6.49 -11.10
CA ASN A 168 -4.27 -7.73 -11.83
C ASN A 168 -4.04 -8.99 -10.99
N GLY A 169 -3.70 -8.85 -9.71
CA GLY A 169 -3.49 -9.99 -8.80
C GLY A 169 -2.12 -10.65 -8.96
N LYS A 170 -1.09 -9.86 -9.27
CA LYS A 170 0.32 -10.27 -9.36
C LYS A 170 0.59 -11.44 -10.33
N PRO A 171 0.04 -11.42 -11.56
CA PRO A 171 0.20 -12.51 -12.52
C PRO A 171 1.65 -12.66 -12.99
N THR A 172 2.06 -13.89 -13.30
CA THR A 172 3.31 -14.20 -14.00
C THR A 172 3.05 -14.32 -15.50
N GLY A 173 3.85 -13.66 -16.32
CA GLY A 173 3.69 -13.69 -17.78
C GLY A 173 4.33 -12.50 -18.48
N ALA A 174 4.16 -12.40 -19.79
CA ALA A 174 4.67 -11.26 -20.53
C ALA A 174 3.99 -9.94 -20.10
N GLN A 175 4.73 -8.84 -20.15
CA GLN A 175 4.19 -7.49 -20.00
C GLN A 175 3.13 -7.23 -21.08
N GLY A 176 1.90 -6.92 -20.66
CA GLY A 176 0.74 -6.73 -21.52
C GLY A 176 -0.52 -6.33 -20.71
N PRO A 177 -1.69 -6.21 -21.36
CA PRO A 177 -2.90 -5.70 -20.70
C PRO A 177 -3.39 -6.53 -19.50
N SER A 178 -3.11 -7.84 -19.48
CA SER A 178 -3.48 -8.70 -18.35
C SER A 178 -2.42 -8.75 -17.24
N THR A 179 -1.32 -8.00 -17.36
CA THR A 179 -0.23 -7.99 -16.39
C THR A 179 0.10 -6.56 -15.96
N THR A 180 0.75 -5.76 -16.81
CA THR A 180 1.28 -4.42 -16.46
C THR A 180 0.69 -3.27 -17.27
N GLU A 181 0.19 -3.50 -18.48
CA GLU A 181 -0.19 -2.40 -19.40
C GLU A 181 -1.64 -1.96 -19.30
N ASP A 182 -2.48 -2.71 -18.58
CA ASP A 182 -3.84 -2.30 -18.22
C ASP A 182 -4.20 -2.80 -16.82
N GLY A 183 -5.16 -2.14 -16.16
CA GLY A 183 -5.60 -2.45 -14.81
C GLY A 183 -6.20 -1.21 -14.14
N VAL A 184 -5.43 -0.54 -13.30
CA VAL A 184 -5.77 0.77 -12.72
C VAL A 184 -5.59 1.89 -13.75
N TYR A 185 -4.55 1.78 -14.56
CA TYR A 185 -4.16 2.74 -15.59
C TYR A 185 -4.13 2.04 -16.95
N ASP A 186 -4.79 2.61 -17.95
CA ASP A 186 -4.62 2.18 -19.34
C ASP A 186 -3.35 2.83 -19.91
N LEU A 187 -2.27 2.06 -20.00
CA LEU A 187 -0.96 2.54 -20.44
C LEU A 187 -0.81 2.57 -21.97
N SER A 188 -1.86 2.23 -22.72
CA SER A 188 -1.92 2.50 -24.16
C SER A 188 -2.22 3.98 -24.47
N LEU A 189 -2.71 4.73 -23.47
CA LEU A 189 -2.99 6.15 -23.58
C LEU A 189 -1.72 7.01 -23.45
N SER A 190 -1.77 8.23 -23.95
CA SER A 190 -0.69 9.20 -23.79
C SER A 190 -0.72 9.87 -22.42
N GLY A 191 0.46 10.13 -21.85
CA GLY A 191 0.72 10.78 -20.55
C GLY A 191 -0.49 11.35 -19.80
N ASP A 192 -0.99 12.51 -20.19
CA ASP A 192 -2.04 13.23 -19.44
C ASP A 192 -3.44 12.60 -19.52
N LEU A 193 -3.67 11.69 -20.48
CA LEU A 193 -4.90 10.91 -20.59
C LEU A 193 -4.91 9.69 -19.67
N ILE A 194 -3.76 9.34 -19.09
CA ILE A 194 -3.66 8.24 -18.14
C ILE A 194 -4.22 8.70 -16.80
N VAL A 195 -5.42 8.23 -16.51
CA VAL A 195 -6.17 8.52 -15.29
C VAL A 195 -6.54 7.22 -14.58
N ARG A 196 -6.64 7.29 -13.25
CA ARG A 196 -7.09 6.18 -12.40
C ARG A 196 -8.50 5.73 -12.81
N LYS A 197 -8.68 4.45 -13.15
CA LYS A 197 -10.00 3.88 -13.43
C LYS A 197 -10.84 3.75 -12.15
N PRO A 198 -12.18 3.87 -12.22
CA PRO A 198 -13.05 3.76 -11.03
C PRO A 198 -12.92 2.45 -10.23
N SER A 199 -12.50 1.36 -10.89
CA SER A 199 -12.27 0.06 -10.25
C SER A 199 -10.91 -0.06 -9.56
N ALA A 200 -10.09 0.99 -9.52
CA ALA A 200 -8.74 0.94 -9.01
C ALA A 200 -8.66 0.37 -7.59
N ARG A 201 -7.71 -0.56 -7.40
CA ARG A 201 -7.47 -1.22 -6.09
C ARG A 201 -6.17 -0.75 -5.45
N TYR A 202 -5.13 -0.65 -6.26
CA TYR A 202 -3.79 -0.19 -5.91
C TYR A 202 -3.38 0.87 -6.92
N PHE A 203 -2.97 2.03 -6.47
CA PHE A 203 -2.76 3.20 -7.31
C PHE A 203 -1.64 4.07 -6.73
N ILE A 204 -1.08 4.94 -7.55
CA ILE A 204 -0.18 5.99 -7.08
C ILE A 204 -1.08 7.05 -6.39
N PRO A 205 -0.77 7.50 -5.16
CA PRO A 205 -1.60 8.50 -4.49
C PRO A 205 -1.67 9.79 -5.32
N THR A 206 -2.80 10.48 -5.25
CA THR A 206 -2.91 11.86 -5.72
C THR A 206 -2.06 12.79 -4.86
N HIS A 207 -1.88 14.01 -5.32
CA HIS A 207 -1.19 15.04 -4.55
C HIS A 207 -1.86 15.30 -3.21
N ASP A 208 -3.19 15.37 -3.18
CA ASP A 208 -3.96 15.62 -1.96
C ASP A 208 -3.98 14.41 -1.01
N GLU A 209 -4.10 13.18 -1.55
CA GLU A 209 -3.94 11.96 -0.76
C GLU A 209 -2.54 11.90 -0.12
N TRP A 210 -1.48 12.16 -0.90
CA TRP A 210 -0.13 12.18 -0.34
C TRP A 210 0.03 13.29 0.73
N TYR A 211 -0.48 14.49 0.44
CA TYR A 211 -0.41 15.64 1.34
C TYR A 211 -1.10 15.39 2.67
N LYS A 212 -2.35 14.89 2.63
CA LYS A 212 -3.12 14.57 3.82
C LYS A 212 -2.40 13.55 4.70
N ALA A 213 -1.92 12.48 4.09
CA ALA A 213 -1.16 11.48 4.83
C ALA A 213 0.04 12.15 5.51
N ALA A 214 0.84 12.91 4.79
CA ALA A 214 2.03 13.53 5.34
C ALA A 214 1.74 14.49 6.50
N TYR A 215 0.80 15.43 6.35
CA TYR A 215 0.78 16.61 7.22
C TYR A 215 -0.49 16.79 8.05
N TYR A 216 -1.62 16.15 7.71
CA TYR A 216 -2.89 16.44 8.38
C TYR A 216 -2.86 16.03 9.85
N ASP A 217 -3.17 16.96 10.76
CA ASP A 217 -3.36 16.70 12.18
C ASP A 217 -4.84 16.33 12.46
N PRO A 218 -5.17 15.05 12.71
CA PRO A 218 -6.53 14.63 12.97
C PRO A 218 -6.99 14.89 14.41
N PHE A 219 -6.17 15.50 15.27
CA PHE A 219 -6.47 15.64 16.70
C PHE A 219 -7.01 17.05 17.03
N ASP A 220 -8.23 17.11 17.60
CA ASP A 220 -8.93 18.36 17.98
C ASP A 220 -8.16 19.25 18.98
N SER A 221 -7.22 18.67 19.73
CA SER A 221 -6.24 19.42 20.51
C SER A 221 -4.92 19.38 19.76
N GLY A 222 -4.76 20.29 18.80
CA GLY A 222 -3.59 20.40 17.94
C GLY A 222 -2.30 20.13 18.72
N ALA A 223 -1.49 19.20 18.21
CA ALA A 223 -0.20 18.89 18.81
C ALA A 223 0.81 20.04 18.57
N ASP A 224 0.43 21.02 17.76
CA ASP A 224 1.07 22.32 17.60
C ASP A 224 0.66 23.24 18.76
N GLY A 225 1.54 24.15 19.19
CA GLY A 225 1.22 25.08 20.30
C GLY A 225 0.10 26.10 20.01
N GLY A 226 -0.62 25.98 18.89
CA GLY A 226 -1.64 26.91 18.38
C GLY A 226 -3.09 26.45 18.56
N GLY A 227 -3.38 25.15 18.67
CA GLY A 227 -4.68 24.63 19.08
C GLY A 227 -5.82 24.80 18.05
N THR A 228 -5.54 24.56 16.77
CA THR A 228 -6.56 24.43 15.72
C THR A 228 -6.36 23.14 14.93
N VAL A 229 -7.43 22.48 14.45
CA VAL A 229 -7.31 21.37 13.47
C VAL A 229 -6.60 21.94 12.24
N ASP A 230 -5.36 21.50 12.00
CA ASP A 230 -4.48 22.05 10.98
C ASP A 230 -3.55 20.99 10.37
N TYR A 231 -2.45 21.44 9.77
CA TYR A 231 -1.46 20.60 9.12
C TYR A 231 -0.08 20.93 9.69
N TRP A 232 0.65 19.91 10.13
CA TRP A 232 2.04 20.06 10.58
C TRP A 232 2.94 20.60 9.47
N LEU A 233 3.98 21.34 9.85
CA LEU A 233 5.01 21.79 8.91
C LEU A 233 5.77 20.62 8.28
N TYR A 234 6.03 19.55 9.05
CA TYR A 234 6.79 18.38 8.60
C TYR A 234 6.03 17.06 8.82
N PRO A 235 6.27 16.03 7.99
CA PRO A 235 5.56 14.75 8.07
C PRO A 235 5.83 13.95 9.34
N THR A 236 6.83 14.37 10.10
CA THR A 236 7.24 13.81 11.40
C THR A 236 6.36 14.29 12.57
N ARG A 237 5.17 14.83 12.27
CA ARG A 237 4.20 15.39 13.25
C ARG A 237 4.81 16.51 14.09
N SER A 238 5.55 17.40 13.43
CA SER A 238 6.34 18.41 14.10
C SER A 238 6.43 19.68 13.25
N ASP A 239 6.37 20.84 13.91
CA ASP A 239 6.70 22.11 13.29
C ASP A 239 8.19 22.48 13.41
N SER A 240 8.94 21.66 14.14
CA SER A 240 10.39 21.79 14.24
C SER A 240 11.07 21.03 13.11
N VAL A 241 12.06 21.67 12.49
CA VAL A 241 12.91 21.08 11.45
C VAL A 241 13.38 19.68 11.84
N PRO A 242 13.22 18.66 10.97
CA PRO A 242 13.73 17.33 11.20
C PRO A 242 15.25 17.30 11.38
N ILE A 243 15.70 16.44 12.29
CA ILE A 243 17.11 16.12 12.44
C ILE A 243 17.50 15.21 11.28
N LYS A 244 18.53 15.58 10.52
CA LYS A 244 19.01 14.71 9.44
C LYS A 244 19.50 13.37 9.97
N ALA A 245 19.13 12.29 9.29
CA ALA A 245 19.60 10.95 9.58
C ALA A 245 21.11 10.83 9.25
N THR A 246 21.81 10.02 10.03
CA THR A 246 23.13 9.49 9.71
C THR A 246 23.02 7.98 9.51
N SER A 247 24.03 7.36 8.91
CA SER A 247 24.01 5.94 8.59
C SER A 247 25.07 5.12 9.32
N THR A 248 24.77 3.84 9.51
CA THR A 248 25.76 2.80 9.76
C THR A 248 26.52 2.48 8.47
N VAL A 249 27.52 1.60 8.54
CA VAL A 249 28.30 1.16 7.37
C VAL A 249 27.48 0.37 6.34
N ILE A 250 26.30 -0.13 6.72
CA ILE A 250 25.37 -0.87 5.84
C ILE A 250 24.11 -0.07 5.48
N GLY A 251 24.11 1.24 5.77
CA GLY A 251 23.00 2.13 5.38
C GLY A 251 21.73 1.98 6.21
N ASP A 252 21.85 1.47 7.44
CA ASP A 252 20.79 1.62 8.44
C ASP A 252 20.92 2.98 9.12
N VAL A 253 19.81 3.55 9.60
CA VAL A 253 19.85 4.82 10.34
C VAL A 253 20.55 4.63 11.68
N ALA A 254 21.55 5.46 11.96
CA ALA A 254 22.37 5.38 13.18
C ALA A 254 21.87 6.29 14.32
N ASN A 255 20.93 7.19 14.04
CA ASN A 255 20.36 8.15 14.99
C ASN A 255 18.81 8.18 14.90
N PRO A 256 18.10 7.06 15.07
CA PRO A 256 16.64 7.04 14.96
C PRO A 256 15.96 7.89 16.04
N GLY A 257 14.80 8.45 15.73
CA GLY A 257 14.02 9.26 16.64
C GLY A 257 12.76 9.87 16.01
N PRO A 258 11.85 10.42 16.82
CA PRO A 258 10.51 10.83 16.38
C PRO A 258 10.49 11.99 15.38
N ASN A 259 11.60 12.73 15.22
CA ASN A 259 11.73 13.82 14.26
C ASN A 259 13.05 13.71 13.47
N VAL A 260 13.31 12.52 12.92
CA VAL A 260 14.49 12.21 12.11
C VAL A 260 14.05 11.91 10.68
N ALA A 261 14.79 12.40 9.69
CA ALA A 261 14.49 12.20 8.27
C ALA A 261 15.80 12.04 7.47
N ASN A 262 15.80 11.19 6.45
CA ASN A 262 16.98 11.01 5.58
C ASN A 262 17.04 12.16 4.55
N LEU A 263 17.76 13.23 4.90
CA LEU A 263 17.89 14.48 4.13
C LEU A 263 19.34 14.99 4.21
N ASP A 264 19.63 16.09 3.50
CA ASP A 264 20.89 16.85 3.62
C ASP A 264 22.17 16.05 3.39
N ARG A 265 22.07 14.97 2.60
CA ARG A 265 23.15 14.01 2.38
C ARG A 265 23.73 13.51 3.71
N GLY A 266 22.87 13.28 4.71
CA GLY A 266 23.30 12.90 6.06
C GLY A 266 23.75 11.44 6.18
N ALA A 267 23.16 10.55 5.37
CA ALA A 267 23.45 9.12 5.35
C ALA A 267 24.59 8.78 4.36
N ASP A 268 25.83 8.85 4.83
CA ASP A 268 27.03 8.49 4.07
C ASP A 268 27.37 7.00 4.25
N TRP A 269 27.13 6.19 3.23
CA TRP A 269 27.50 4.78 3.19
C TRP A 269 27.64 4.28 1.75
N ASN A 270 28.22 3.10 1.57
CA ASN A 270 28.55 2.52 0.25
C ASN A 270 29.43 3.42 -0.64
N GLY A 271 30.32 4.22 -0.04
CA GLY A 271 31.20 5.15 -0.78
C GLY A 271 30.51 6.43 -1.29
N GLU A 272 29.23 6.62 -0.98
CA GLU A 272 28.43 7.74 -1.45
C GLU A 272 28.30 8.85 -0.40
N ASN A 273 28.20 10.11 -0.87
CA ASN A 273 27.82 11.26 -0.06
C ASN A 273 26.30 11.48 -0.15
N GLY A 274 25.59 11.09 0.89
CA GLY A 274 24.15 10.89 0.90
C GLY A 274 23.71 9.69 0.06
N ASN A 275 22.89 8.84 0.66
CA ASN A 275 22.34 7.64 0.03
C ASN A 275 21.01 7.26 0.70
N VAL A 276 20.24 6.37 0.08
CA VAL A 276 19.01 5.83 0.65
C VAL A 276 19.31 5.02 1.91
N THR A 277 18.38 5.01 2.86
CA THR A 277 18.46 4.21 4.08
C THR A 277 17.41 3.12 4.10
N THR A 278 17.54 2.17 5.02
CA THR A 278 16.49 1.18 5.30
C THR A 278 15.19 1.89 5.64
N VAL A 279 14.10 1.49 4.97
CA VAL A 279 12.77 2.07 5.20
C VAL A 279 12.34 1.87 6.65
N GLY A 280 11.64 2.85 7.21
CA GLY A 280 11.25 2.91 8.63
C GLY A 280 12.42 3.11 9.60
N GLY A 281 13.66 3.10 9.13
CA GLY A 281 14.86 3.16 9.98
C GLY A 281 14.95 4.46 10.79
N THR A 282 14.33 5.55 10.33
CA THR A 282 14.28 6.82 11.06
C THR A 282 13.47 6.72 12.35
N MET A 283 12.53 5.76 12.44
CA MET A 283 11.49 5.65 13.48
C MET A 283 10.55 6.88 13.59
N ALA A 284 10.60 7.80 12.62
CA ALA A 284 9.65 8.90 12.54
C ALA A 284 8.47 8.48 11.65
N SER A 285 7.25 8.71 12.12
CA SER A 285 6.03 8.46 11.36
C SER A 285 5.01 9.56 11.55
N ASN A 286 4.10 9.69 10.58
CA ASN A 286 2.98 10.62 10.63
C ASN A 286 1.87 10.12 11.60
N ALA A 287 0.75 10.85 11.69
CA ALA A 287 -0.39 10.48 12.55
C ALA A 287 -1.02 9.13 12.22
N TRP A 288 -0.75 8.61 11.03
CA TRP A 288 -1.30 7.37 10.48
C TRP A 288 -0.30 6.22 10.52
N GLY A 289 0.90 6.42 11.09
CA GLY A 289 1.95 5.41 11.15
C GLY A 289 2.70 5.19 9.83
N VAL A 290 2.54 6.06 8.82
CA VAL A 290 3.34 6.04 7.59
C VAL A 290 4.68 6.74 7.84
N ALA A 291 5.76 6.15 7.37
CA ALA A 291 7.12 6.63 7.56
C ALA A 291 7.76 7.09 6.23
N ASP A 292 8.90 7.76 6.37
CA ASP A 292 9.78 8.23 5.27
C ASP A 292 9.09 9.17 4.27
N LEU A 293 7.98 9.81 4.66
CA LEU A 293 7.37 10.89 3.88
C LEU A 293 8.23 12.16 3.82
N ALA A 294 9.34 12.21 4.57
CA ALA A 294 10.34 13.26 4.52
C ALA A 294 11.71 12.68 4.14
N GLY A 295 12.15 12.96 2.92
CA GLY A 295 13.43 12.52 2.40
C GLY A 295 13.45 11.06 1.97
N ASN A 296 14.62 10.44 2.07
CA ASN A 296 14.94 9.12 1.51
C ASN A 296 14.84 9.10 -0.03
N VAL A 297 13.67 8.91 -0.65
CA VAL A 297 13.49 9.14 -2.09
C VAL A 297 12.30 10.06 -2.39
N ASN A 298 12.38 10.79 -3.50
CA ASN A 298 11.20 11.50 -3.98
C ASN A 298 10.13 10.53 -4.45
N GLU A 299 8.89 10.92 -4.22
CA GLU A 299 7.73 10.09 -4.51
C GLU A 299 6.78 10.81 -5.48
N PRO A 300 6.66 10.33 -6.73
CA PRO A 300 5.75 10.92 -7.68
C PRO A 300 4.31 10.50 -7.37
N THR A 301 3.38 11.40 -7.65
CA THR A 301 1.93 11.24 -7.47
C THR A 301 1.25 11.01 -8.83
N GLU A 302 -0.01 10.61 -8.86
CA GLU A 302 -0.75 10.54 -10.14
C GLU A 302 -1.28 11.89 -10.64
N THR A 303 -1.20 12.94 -9.81
CA THR A 303 -1.68 14.27 -10.17
C THR A 303 -0.79 14.93 -11.23
N LEU A 304 -1.42 15.52 -12.25
CA LEU A 304 -0.73 16.22 -13.33
C LEU A 304 0.20 17.32 -12.79
N GLY A 305 1.43 17.32 -13.29
CA GLY A 305 2.41 18.37 -13.03
C GLY A 305 2.23 19.56 -13.98
N THR A 306 3.14 20.52 -13.86
CA THR A 306 3.32 21.55 -14.89
C THR A 306 4.12 20.95 -16.05
N PRO A 307 3.62 20.98 -17.29
CA PRO A 307 4.36 20.47 -18.43
C PRO A 307 5.70 21.21 -18.61
N ILE A 308 6.75 20.47 -18.95
CA ILE A 308 8.09 21.03 -19.14
C ILE A 308 8.35 21.11 -20.66
N PRO A 309 8.88 22.23 -21.19
CA PRO A 309 9.26 22.32 -22.60
C PRO A 309 10.20 21.18 -22.98
N ALA A 310 9.92 20.52 -24.11
CA ALA A 310 10.86 19.54 -24.65
C ALA A 310 12.09 20.27 -25.23
N ASP A 311 13.26 20.02 -24.66
CA ASP A 311 14.55 20.42 -25.22
C ASP A 311 15.47 19.19 -25.13
N PRO A 312 15.74 18.44 -26.22
CA PRO A 312 15.62 18.78 -27.66
C PRO A 312 14.29 18.37 -28.34
N PRO A 313 14.03 18.81 -29.60
CA PRO A 313 12.74 18.67 -30.32
C PRO A 313 12.32 17.25 -30.73
N ASP A 314 13.06 16.21 -30.35
CA ASP A 314 12.80 14.82 -30.75
C ASP A 314 11.84 14.10 -29.78
N GLN A 315 11.31 14.83 -28.80
CA GLN A 315 10.39 14.34 -27.77
C GLN A 315 9.02 15.03 -27.89
N PRO A 316 7.94 14.42 -27.35
CA PRO A 316 6.64 15.09 -27.27
C PRO A 316 6.78 16.41 -26.49
N ASP A 317 6.41 17.53 -27.12
CA ASP A 317 6.43 18.87 -26.51
C ASP A 317 4.98 19.34 -26.21
N PRO A 318 4.65 19.69 -24.96
CA PRO A 318 5.49 19.59 -23.76
C PRO A 318 5.59 18.15 -23.22
N LEU A 319 6.65 17.88 -22.47
CA LEU A 319 6.82 16.60 -21.79
C LEU A 319 5.75 16.45 -20.69
N PRO A 320 5.00 15.33 -20.68
CA PRO A 320 3.98 15.11 -19.66
C PRO A 320 4.63 14.89 -18.30
N THR A 321 4.08 15.55 -17.28
CA THR A 321 4.64 15.52 -15.93
C THR A 321 3.63 15.10 -14.88
N ARG A 322 4.16 14.69 -13.74
CA ARG A 322 3.41 14.35 -12.53
C ARG A 322 3.98 15.09 -11.33
N ARG A 323 3.15 15.41 -10.35
CA ARG A 323 3.63 16.09 -9.15
C ARG A 323 4.51 15.16 -8.32
N LEU A 324 5.56 15.72 -7.73
CA LEU A 324 6.57 15.05 -6.92
C LEU A 324 6.49 15.53 -5.47
N ARG A 325 6.71 14.65 -4.50
CA ARG A 325 6.63 14.95 -3.06
C ARG A 325 7.72 14.27 -2.23
N GLY A 326 7.82 14.67 -0.96
CA GLY A 326 8.66 14.09 0.08
C GLY A 326 10.09 14.63 0.15
N GLY A 327 10.66 15.00 -0.99
CA GLY A 327 12.11 15.25 -1.09
C GLY A 327 12.89 13.94 -1.05
N ASP A 328 14.21 14.02 -1.16
CA ASP A 328 15.10 12.84 -1.15
C ASP A 328 16.29 13.01 -0.19
N PHE A 329 17.09 11.95 -0.04
CA PHE A 329 18.30 11.92 0.80
C PHE A 329 19.29 13.07 0.57
N ALA A 330 19.28 13.73 -0.59
CA ALA A 330 20.17 14.84 -0.93
C ALA A 330 19.51 16.22 -0.83
N ASN A 331 18.20 16.28 -0.66
CA ASN A 331 17.44 17.52 -0.53
C ASN A 331 17.58 18.14 0.87
N VAL A 332 17.46 19.46 0.93
CA VAL A 332 17.33 20.21 2.19
C VAL A 332 15.93 20.08 2.76
N GLU A 333 15.78 20.28 4.07
CA GLU A 333 14.54 20.11 4.84
C GLU A 333 13.35 20.87 4.27
N ILE A 334 13.58 22.02 3.65
CA ILE A 334 12.50 22.85 3.10
C ILE A 334 11.70 22.08 2.03
N LEU A 335 12.31 21.14 1.31
CA LEU A 335 11.66 20.35 0.27
C LEU A 335 10.74 19.24 0.83
N ALA A 336 10.86 18.96 2.12
CA ALA A 336 10.01 18.02 2.86
C ALA A 336 8.91 18.74 3.67
N SER A 337 8.74 20.06 3.54
CA SER A 337 7.77 20.83 4.35
C SER A 337 6.42 21.04 3.65
N SER A 338 5.36 21.21 4.44
CA SER A 338 3.97 21.40 3.99
C SER A 338 3.73 22.66 3.13
N PRO A 339 4.35 23.84 3.41
CA PRO A 339 4.18 25.07 2.63
C PRO A 339 5.12 25.11 1.43
N SER A 340 6.00 24.12 1.27
CA SER A 340 6.92 24.11 0.16
C SER A 340 6.10 24.07 -1.14
N GLY A 341 6.14 25.20 -1.86
CA GLY A 341 5.71 25.27 -3.26
C GLY A 341 6.53 24.35 -4.18
N PHE A 342 7.46 23.58 -3.62
CA PHE A 342 8.20 22.51 -4.28
C PHE A 342 7.34 21.24 -4.44
N SER A 343 6.14 21.43 -4.97
CA SER A 343 5.46 20.39 -5.72
C SER A 343 6.13 20.30 -7.08
N GLY A 344 7.33 19.71 -7.10
CA GLY A 344 8.12 19.52 -8.31
C GLY A 344 7.31 18.81 -9.39
N SER A 345 7.61 19.10 -10.66
CA SER A 345 7.01 18.37 -11.78
C SER A 345 8.05 17.39 -12.29
N LEU A 346 7.76 16.11 -12.15
CA LEU A 346 8.59 15.02 -12.64
C LEU A 346 8.15 14.67 -14.07
N ASN A 347 9.08 14.67 -15.03
CA ASN A 347 8.84 14.04 -16.33
C ASN A 347 8.53 12.56 -16.10
N MET A 348 7.41 12.06 -16.61
CA MET A 348 6.99 10.67 -16.39
C MET A 348 8.02 9.63 -16.81
N LEU A 349 8.93 9.96 -17.74
CA LEU A 349 10.04 9.10 -18.21
C LEU A 349 11.32 9.21 -17.39
N ALA A 350 11.40 10.13 -16.42
CA ALA A 350 12.62 10.34 -15.66
C ALA A 350 12.84 9.20 -14.65
N GLU A 351 14.06 8.67 -14.67
CA GLU A 351 14.54 7.64 -13.75
C GLU A 351 15.81 8.18 -13.08
N ALA A 352 15.85 8.16 -11.75
CA ALA A 352 17.02 8.62 -11.00
C ALA A 352 17.16 7.88 -9.67
N ALA A 353 18.38 7.82 -9.14
CA ALA A 353 18.69 7.14 -7.87
C ALA A 353 17.99 7.75 -6.64
N ASN A 354 17.38 8.93 -6.79
CA ASN A 354 16.62 9.63 -5.77
C ASN A 354 15.10 9.66 -6.07
N ILE A 355 14.63 8.83 -6.99
CA ILE A 355 13.20 8.66 -7.32
C ILE A 355 12.84 7.21 -7.03
N GLY A 356 11.89 7.01 -6.12
CA GLY A 356 11.19 5.77 -5.92
C GLY A 356 9.69 6.02 -6.03
N PHE A 357 8.89 5.32 -5.24
CA PHE A 357 7.44 5.54 -5.18
C PHE A 357 6.82 4.83 -3.98
N ARG A 358 5.56 5.18 -3.73
CA ARG A 358 4.68 4.45 -2.82
C ARG A 358 3.35 4.13 -3.46
N VAL A 359 2.62 3.21 -2.86
CA VAL A 359 1.33 2.74 -3.34
C VAL A 359 0.25 3.13 -2.34
N ALA A 360 -0.83 3.71 -2.85
CA ALA A 360 -2.09 3.83 -2.14
C ALA A 360 -3.07 2.76 -2.63
N ALA A 361 -4.08 2.48 -1.83
CA ALA A 361 -5.07 1.47 -2.13
C ALA A 361 -6.45 1.93 -1.68
N LYS A 362 -7.48 1.50 -2.41
CA LYS A 362 -8.85 1.71 -1.97
C LYS A 362 -9.04 1.01 -0.62
N LEU A 363 -9.64 1.70 0.35
CA LEU A 363 -10.13 1.02 1.55
C LEU A 363 -11.40 0.30 1.17
N CYS A 364 -11.32 -1.02 1.06
CA CYS A 364 -12.46 -1.84 0.71
C CYS A 364 -13.12 -2.25 2.03
N PRO A 365 -14.43 -2.01 2.21
CA PRO A 365 -15.12 -2.47 3.39
C PRO A 365 -14.89 -3.97 3.54
N VAL A 366 -14.48 -4.44 4.72
CA VAL A 366 -14.53 -5.87 5.01
C VAL A 366 -16.01 -6.27 4.85
N PRO A 367 -16.34 -7.19 3.94
CA PRO A 367 -17.72 -7.56 3.73
C PRO A 367 -18.17 -8.29 4.99
N GLY A 368 -19.43 -8.09 5.41
CA GLY A 368 -19.94 -8.87 6.54
C GLY A 368 -19.91 -10.36 6.21
N ASP A 369 -19.73 -11.20 7.24
CA ASP A 369 -19.82 -12.65 7.07
C ASP A 369 -21.22 -13.03 6.56
N PRO A 370 -21.33 -13.96 5.59
CA PRO A 370 -22.63 -14.46 5.15
C PRO A 370 -23.37 -15.01 6.36
N THR A 371 -24.61 -14.55 6.55
CA THR A 371 -25.46 -15.05 7.64
C THR A 371 -26.57 -15.93 7.09
N GLN A 372 -27.19 -16.72 7.97
CA GLN A 372 -28.34 -17.58 7.62
C GLN A 372 -28.07 -18.53 6.44
N LEU A 373 -26.88 -19.15 6.36
CA LEU A 373 -26.64 -20.19 5.36
C LEU A 373 -27.59 -21.38 5.58
N LEU A 374 -28.50 -21.59 4.63
CA LEU A 374 -29.45 -22.68 4.60
C LEU A 374 -29.14 -23.60 3.42
N LEU A 375 -29.28 -24.91 3.65
CA LEU A 375 -29.13 -25.94 2.63
C LEU A 375 -30.48 -26.61 2.43
N ASN A 376 -31.05 -26.45 1.25
CA ASN A 376 -32.31 -27.07 0.87
C ASN A 376 -32.07 -28.20 -0.13
N ARG A 377 -32.39 -29.42 0.30
CA ARG A 377 -32.25 -30.62 -0.52
C ARG A 377 -33.33 -30.63 -1.60
N GLN A 378 -32.93 -30.67 -2.86
CA GLN A 378 -33.82 -30.88 -4.01
C GLN A 378 -33.81 -32.36 -4.42
N THR A 379 -34.31 -32.71 -5.61
CA THR A 379 -34.34 -34.12 -6.06
C THR A 379 -32.92 -34.72 -6.12
N ASP A 380 -32.04 -34.13 -6.94
CA ASP A 380 -30.65 -34.57 -7.14
C ASP A 380 -29.60 -33.52 -6.69
N ASP A 381 -30.06 -32.30 -6.37
CA ASP A 381 -29.22 -31.12 -6.16
C ASP A 381 -29.36 -30.57 -4.73
N VAL A 382 -28.43 -29.72 -4.31
CA VAL A 382 -28.56 -28.94 -3.08
C VAL A 382 -28.62 -27.46 -3.45
N LEU A 383 -29.70 -26.79 -3.05
CA LEU A 383 -29.81 -25.33 -3.16
C LEU A 383 -29.26 -24.70 -1.89
N LEU A 384 -28.23 -23.86 -2.03
CA LEU A 384 -27.69 -23.04 -0.97
C LEU A 384 -28.35 -21.67 -1.03
N THR A 385 -28.77 -21.14 0.11
CA THR A 385 -29.24 -19.76 0.24
C THR A 385 -28.59 -19.09 1.45
N TRP A 386 -28.19 -17.84 1.33
CA TRP A 386 -27.65 -17.05 2.45
C TRP A 386 -28.03 -15.58 2.32
N ASP A 387 -27.96 -14.86 3.45
CA ASP A 387 -28.20 -13.42 3.50
C ASP A 387 -26.91 -12.66 3.18
N ASP A 388 -27.03 -11.63 2.34
CA ASP A 388 -25.97 -10.64 2.11
C ASP A 388 -26.05 -9.54 3.19
N PRO A 389 -25.09 -9.46 4.11
CA PRO A 389 -25.05 -8.41 5.13
C PRO A 389 -24.59 -7.05 4.59
N GLY A 390 -24.23 -6.97 3.29
CA GLY A 390 -23.71 -5.79 2.62
C GLY A 390 -22.18 -5.77 2.54
N GLY A 391 -21.67 -5.07 1.51
CA GLY A 391 -20.22 -4.89 1.27
C GLY A 391 -19.57 -5.98 0.40
N ALA A 392 -20.26 -7.10 0.16
CA ALA A 392 -19.84 -8.10 -0.81
C ALA A 392 -20.36 -7.73 -2.22
N THR A 393 -19.56 -7.99 -3.25
CA THR A 393 -19.99 -7.89 -4.66
C THR A 393 -20.12 -9.25 -5.32
N LEU A 394 -19.41 -10.25 -4.80
CA LEU A 394 -19.38 -11.62 -5.27
C LEU A 394 -19.22 -12.57 -4.07
N TRP A 395 -19.42 -13.87 -4.30
CA TRP A 395 -19.31 -14.90 -3.27
C TRP A 395 -18.55 -16.12 -3.79
N ASN A 396 -17.76 -16.75 -2.90
CA ASN A 396 -17.17 -18.07 -3.13
C ASN A 396 -17.98 -19.13 -2.40
N VAL A 397 -18.23 -20.24 -3.09
CA VAL A 397 -18.84 -21.43 -2.49
C VAL A 397 -17.79 -22.54 -2.49
N TYR A 398 -17.54 -23.10 -1.31
CA TYR A 398 -16.67 -24.25 -1.12
C TYR A 398 -17.49 -25.48 -0.73
N ARG A 399 -16.98 -26.66 -1.09
CA ARG A 399 -17.56 -27.96 -0.75
C ARG A 399 -16.48 -28.98 -0.50
N ASP A 400 -16.59 -29.73 0.60
CA ASP A 400 -15.69 -30.84 0.92
C ASP A 400 -16.42 -31.97 1.67
N GLY A 401 -15.85 -33.17 1.67
CA GLY A 401 -16.31 -34.29 2.49
C GLY A 401 -15.75 -34.27 3.92
N ASN A 402 -14.74 -33.45 4.19
CA ASN A 402 -14.11 -33.28 5.49
C ASN A 402 -14.69 -32.06 6.23
N PRO A 403 -15.16 -32.18 7.48
CA PRO A 403 -15.58 -31.02 8.27
C PRO A 403 -14.43 -30.05 8.62
N ASP A 404 -13.17 -30.48 8.56
CA ASP A 404 -12.02 -29.62 8.85
C ASP A 404 -11.69 -28.71 7.65
N ARG A 405 -12.08 -27.44 7.76
CA ARG A 405 -11.89 -26.40 6.74
C ARG A 405 -10.43 -26.12 6.39
N THR A 406 -9.49 -26.45 7.27
CA THR A 406 -8.06 -26.18 7.03
C THR A 406 -7.47 -27.07 5.94
N THR A 407 -8.17 -28.15 5.57
CA THR A 407 -7.76 -29.07 4.50
C THR A 407 -8.46 -28.81 3.18
N TRP A 408 -9.34 -27.81 3.11
CA TRP A 408 -10.17 -27.58 1.93
C TRP A 408 -9.33 -26.99 0.79
N GLY A 409 -9.64 -27.42 -0.44
CA GLY A 409 -8.98 -26.94 -1.65
C GLY A 409 -9.58 -25.65 -2.19
N ALA A 410 -9.47 -25.47 -3.51
CA ALA A 410 -10.09 -24.35 -4.21
C ALA A 410 -11.63 -24.36 -4.06
N ALA A 411 -12.24 -23.18 -4.21
CA ALA A 411 -13.69 -23.04 -4.21
C ALA A 411 -14.32 -23.93 -5.28
N LEU A 412 -15.49 -24.51 -4.96
CA LEU A 412 -16.33 -25.21 -5.93
C LEU A 412 -16.80 -24.23 -7.02
N HIS A 413 -17.15 -23.01 -6.62
CA HIS A 413 -17.51 -21.92 -7.53
C HIS A 413 -17.05 -20.59 -6.94
N SER A 414 -16.56 -19.70 -7.80
CA SER A 414 -16.19 -18.32 -7.46
C SER A 414 -17.01 -17.35 -8.30
N GLY A 415 -17.37 -16.19 -7.75
CA GLY A 415 -18.09 -15.16 -8.50
C GLY A 415 -19.62 -15.29 -8.51
N VAL A 416 -20.21 -15.91 -7.49
CA VAL A 416 -21.68 -15.94 -7.35
C VAL A 416 -22.16 -14.53 -7.00
N SER A 417 -23.15 -13.99 -7.70
CA SER A 417 -23.68 -12.63 -7.49
C SER A 417 -25.14 -12.62 -7.08
N ASP A 418 -25.98 -13.42 -7.75
CA ASP A 418 -27.29 -13.94 -7.34
C ASP A 418 -27.86 -14.67 -8.56
N GLU A 419 -28.02 -15.99 -8.52
CA GLU A 419 -28.52 -16.75 -9.66
C GLU A 419 -30.04 -16.60 -9.86
N ILE A 420 -30.79 -16.14 -8.84
CA ILE A 420 -32.26 -16.06 -8.88
C ILE A 420 -32.77 -14.75 -8.23
N PRO A 421 -32.68 -13.61 -8.94
CA PRO A 421 -33.05 -12.28 -8.42
C PRO A 421 -34.50 -12.10 -7.94
N ALA A 422 -35.37 -13.06 -8.25
CA ALA A 422 -36.78 -13.03 -7.87
C ALA A 422 -37.06 -13.67 -6.50
N ALA A 423 -36.06 -14.29 -5.87
CA ALA A 423 -36.18 -14.93 -4.56
C ALA A 423 -35.36 -14.16 -3.50
N PRO A 424 -35.77 -14.14 -2.22
CA PRO A 424 -34.99 -13.47 -1.18
C PRO A 424 -33.67 -14.20 -0.90
N GLY A 425 -32.59 -13.44 -0.72
CA GLY A 425 -31.25 -13.96 -0.39
C GLY A 425 -30.46 -14.44 -1.61
N ILE A 426 -29.14 -14.53 -1.47
CA ILE A 426 -28.24 -14.98 -2.54
C ILE A 426 -28.34 -16.50 -2.65
N GLN A 427 -28.37 -17.02 -3.88
CA GLN A 427 -28.58 -18.44 -4.14
C GLN A 427 -27.48 -19.05 -5.01
N PHE A 428 -27.15 -20.31 -4.72
CA PHE A 428 -26.27 -21.13 -5.54
C PHE A 428 -26.79 -22.57 -5.58
N LEU A 429 -26.99 -23.12 -6.79
CA LEU A 429 -27.38 -24.51 -6.96
C LEU A 429 -26.13 -25.39 -7.13
N ASP A 430 -25.95 -26.38 -6.27
CA ASP A 430 -24.91 -27.40 -6.42
C ASP A 430 -25.51 -28.68 -7.06
N PRO A 431 -25.33 -28.86 -8.40
CA PRO A 431 -25.98 -29.94 -9.11
C PRO A 431 -25.38 -31.31 -8.80
N GLY A 432 -26.23 -32.32 -8.59
CA GLY A 432 -25.83 -33.71 -8.36
C GLY A 432 -25.24 -34.00 -6.98
N ALA A 433 -25.23 -33.02 -6.06
CA ALA A 433 -24.66 -33.13 -4.73
C ALA A 433 -25.25 -34.29 -3.89
N ILE A 434 -26.52 -34.66 -4.15
CA ILE A 434 -27.22 -35.70 -3.40
C ILE A 434 -26.71 -37.11 -3.72
N ASN A 435 -26.12 -37.30 -4.90
CA ASN A 435 -25.63 -38.60 -5.36
C ASN A 435 -24.22 -38.95 -4.83
N ALA A 436 -23.61 -38.09 -3.99
CA ALA A 436 -22.25 -38.26 -3.49
C ALA A 436 -22.07 -39.41 -2.47
N GLY A 437 -23.15 -39.95 -1.90
CA GLY A 437 -23.11 -41.11 -0.98
C GLY A 437 -22.36 -40.89 0.35
N SER A 438 -21.83 -39.69 0.58
CA SER A 438 -21.06 -39.28 1.77
C SER A 438 -21.52 -37.90 2.26
N PRO A 439 -21.30 -37.54 3.54
CA PRO A 439 -21.59 -36.20 4.03
C PRO A 439 -20.82 -35.13 3.24
N LEU A 440 -21.48 -34.01 2.95
CA LEU A 440 -20.88 -32.85 2.33
C LEU A 440 -20.97 -31.67 3.31
N PHE A 441 -19.89 -30.91 3.38
CA PHE A 441 -19.77 -29.68 4.16
C PHE A 441 -19.59 -28.52 3.20
N TYR A 442 -20.23 -27.39 3.53
CA TYR A 442 -20.20 -26.19 2.71
C TYR A 442 -19.70 -25.00 3.53
N LEU A 443 -19.01 -24.09 2.84
CA LEU A 443 -18.59 -22.79 3.35
C LEU A 443 -18.88 -21.77 2.25
N VAL A 444 -19.45 -20.64 2.64
CA VAL A 444 -19.62 -19.49 1.78
C VAL A 444 -18.74 -18.38 2.33
N THR A 445 -17.96 -17.73 1.47
CA THR A 445 -17.22 -16.53 1.85
C THR A 445 -17.62 -15.38 0.95
N ALA A 446 -17.77 -14.21 1.56
CA ALA A 446 -18.00 -12.96 0.83
C ALA A 446 -16.73 -12.57 0.08
N ILE A 447 -16.88 -11.96 -1.10
CA ILE A 447 -15.80 -11.35 -1.87
C ILE A 447 -16.15 -9.88 -2.04
N THR A 448 -15.26 -9.00 -1.60
CA THR A 448 -15.35 -7.57 -1.89
C THR A 448 -15.04 -7.28 -3.35
N GLU A 449 -15.36 -6.06 -3.80
CA GLU A 449 -14.84 -5.50 -5.07
C GLU A 449 -13.31 -5.58 -5.16
N CYS A 450 -12.62 -5.71 -4.01
CA CYS A 450 -11.17 -5.80 -3.93
C CYS A 450 -10.62 -7.22 -3.90
N GLY A 451 -11.47 -8.24 -4.01
CA GLY A 451 -11.03 -9.65 -4.00
C GLY A 451 -10.67 -10.18 -2.61
N GLY A 452 -10.76 -9.35 -1.57
CA GLY A 452 -10.64 -9.81 -0.18
C GLY A 452 -11.84 -10.67 0.18
N SER A 453 -11.57 -11.83 0.79
CA SER A 453 -12.62 -12.70 1.34
C SER A 453 -12.65 -12.66 2.86
N ALA A 454 -13.83 -12.42 3.43
CA ALA A 454 -14.08 -12.57 4.86
C ALA A 454 -14.41 -14.04 5.19
N LEU A 455 -14.01 -14.50 6.38
CA LEU A 455 -14.11 -15.88 6.85
C LEU A 455 -14.94 -15.98 8.12
#